data_AF-A0A853GF81-F1
#
_entry.id   AF-A0A853GF81-F1
#
_cell.length_a   1.000
_cell.length_b   1.000
_cell.length_c   1.000
_cell.angle_alpha   90.00
_cell.angle_beta   90.00
_cell.angle_gamma   90.00
#
_symmetry.space_group_name_H-M   'P 1'
#
loop_
_entity.id
_entity.type
_entity.pdbx_description
1 polymer ?
#
loop_
_entity_poly.entity_id
_entity_poly.type
_entity_poly.pdbx_seq_one_letter_code
_entity_poly.pdbx_strand_id
1 'polypeptide(L)' 'SGIKFVTPWQRHVGQDVEILKQRNAVYEAAKRTQPQRWKGRKTRNWNPINEVKLNPCNDQTKQVENLRLAA' A
#
# COMPACT_ATOMS: atom_id res chain seq x y z
N SER A 1 -2.87 5.94 3.78
CA SER A 1 -2.38 6.58 2.54
C SER A 1 -2.56 5.62 1.38
N GLY A 2 -3.38 5.97 0.39
CA GLY A 2 -3.61 5.16 -0.81
C GLY A 2 -2.35 4.96 -1.66
N ILE A 3 -1.42 5.93 -1.69
CA ILE A 3 -0.19 5.89 -2.50
C ILE A 3 1.09 5.79 -1.68
N LYS A 4 1.04 5.13 -0.50
CA LYS A 4 2.23 4.81 0.34
C LYS A 4 3.22 5.97 0.56
N PHE A 5 2.72 7.19 0.81
CA PHE A 5 3.52 8.41 1.02
C PHE A 5 4.43 8.78 -0.15
N VAL A 6 4.03 8.42 -1.35
CA VAL A 6 4.53 9.01 -2.58
C VAL A 6 3.58 10.14 -2.96
N THR A 7 4.07 11.18 -3.62
CA THR A 7 3.19 12.24 -4.16
C THR A 7 2.52 11.76 -5.45
N PRO A 8 1.34 12.28 -5.81
CA PRO A 8 0.72 11.96 -7.10
C PRO A 8 1.64 12.22 -8.29
N TRP A 9 2.41 13.31 -8.25
CA TRP A 9 3.39 13.64 -9.29
C TRP A 9 4.51 12.60 -9.39
N GLN A 10 5.14 12.20 -8.28
CA GLN A 10 6.19 11.17 -8.27
C GLN A 10 5.69 9.84 -8.86
N ARG A 11 4.44 9.47 -8.57
CA ARG A 11 3.82 8.30 -9.20
C ARG A 11 3.57 8.51 -10.68
N HIS A 12 3.07 9.68 -11.09
CA HIS A 12 2.82 10.01 -12.49
C HIS A 12 4.09 9.91 -13.34
N VAL A 13 5.25 10.32 -12.79
CA VAL A 13 6.55 10.18 -13.47
C VAL A 13 7.24 8.83 -13.22
N GLY A 14 6.58 7.87 -12.58
CA GLY A 14 7.11 6.52 -12.32
C GLY A 14 8.24 6.41 -11.28
N GLN A 15 8.49 7.48 -10.52
CA GLN A 15 9.51 7.48 -9.45
C GLN A 15 9.07 6.72 -8.20
N ASP A 16 7.79 6.39 -8.07
CA ASP A 16 7.24 5.70 -6.92
C ASP A 16 7.91 4.35 -6.68
N VAL A 17 8.22 3.60 -7.73
CA VAL A 17 8.88 2.28 -7.63
C VAL A 17 10.21 2.37 -6.91
N GLU A 18 11.09 3.28 -7.35
CA GLU A 18 12.43 3.41 -6.77
C GLU A 18 12.39 4.01 -5.36
N ILE A 19 11.54 5.01 -5.14
CA ILE A 19 11.33 5.60 -3.81
C ILE A 19 10.88 4.53 -2.81
N LEU A 20 9.92 3.69 -3.21
CA LEU A 20 9.37 2.64 -2.36
C LEU A 20 10.40 1.52 -2.09
N LYS A 21 11.19 1.15 -3.10
CA LYS A 21 12.31 0.19 -2.96
C LYS A 21 13.34 0.69 -1.94
N GLN A 22 13.76 1.95 -2.05
CA GLN A 22 14.71 2.56 -1.11
C GLN A 22 14.16 2.60 0.32
N ARG A 23 12.89 2.98 0.48
CA ARG A 23 12.22 2.96 1.79
C ARG A 23 12.19 1.56 2.39
N ASN A 24 11.92 0.54 1.57
CA ASN A 24 11.95 -0.84 2.05
C ASN A 24 13.33 -1.21 2.60
N ALA A 25 14.40 -0.92 1.86
CA ALA A 25 15.77 -1.20 2.28
C ALA A 25 16.13 -0.49 3.59
N VAL A 26 15.77 0.79 3.74
CA VAL A 26 16.02 1.55 4.98
C VAL A 26 15.29 0.93 6.17
N TYR A 27 14.02 0.55 6.00
CA TYR A 27 13.22 -0.03 7.08
C TYR A 27 13.69 -1.43 7.47
N GLU A 28 14.08 -2.26 6.51
CA GLU A 28 14.66 -3.58 6.79
C GLU A 28 16.01 -3.46 7.48
N ALA A 29 16.88 -2.54 7.04
CA ALA A 29 18.15 -2.26 7.71
C ALA A 29 17.92 -1.80 9.17
N ALA A 30 17.02 -0.85 9.39
CA ALA A 30 16.69 -0.37 10.73
C ALA A 30 16.10 -1.48 11.62
N LYS A 31 15.31 -2.39 11.04
CA LYS A 31 14.79 -3.56 11.76
C LYS A 31 15.89 -4.55 12.14
N ARG A 32 16.82 -4.82 11.23
CA ARG A 32 17.99 -5.69 11.49
C ARG A 32 18.91 -5.10 12.56
N THR A 33 19.11 -3.78 12.57
CA THR A 33 19.98 -3.12 13.55
C THR A 33 19.39 -3.12 14.95
N GLN A 34 18.10 -2.86 15.11
CA GLN A 34 17.46 -2.78 16.43
C GLN A 34 16.18 -3.62 16.52
N PRO A 35 16.26 -4.96 16.46
CA PRO A 35 15.08 -5.82 16.40
C PRO A 35 14.16 -5.69 17.62
N GLN A 36 14.72 -5.35 18.80
CA GLN A 36 13.96 -5.17 20.03
C GLN A 36 12.93 -4.03 19.95
N ARG A 37 13.24 -2.97 19.18
CA ARG A 37 12.30 -1.87 18.92
C ARG A 37 11.05 -2.36 18.18
N TRP A 38 11.21 -3.38 17.35
CA TRP A 38 10.15 -3.88 16.46
C TRP A 38 9.29 -4.96 17.12
N LYS A 39 9.69 -5.55 18.26
CA LYS A 39 8.94 -6.58 18.99
C LYS A 39 8.41 -7.69 18.06
N GLY A 40 9.22 -8.12 17.10
CA GLY A 40 8.85 -9.13 16.08
C GLY A 40 7.90 -8.66 14.98
N ARG A 41 7.41 -7.41 15.01
CA ARG A 41 6.51 -6.86 13.98
C ARG A 41 7.19 -6.78 12.61
N LYS A 42 6.40 -6.95 11.55
CA LYS A 42 6.86 -6.73 10.16
C LYS A 42 7.06 -5.24 9.91
N THR A 43 7.94 -4.92 8.95
CA THR A 43 8.06 -3.57 8.40
C THR A 43 6.78 -3.20 7.65
N ARG A 44 6.63 -1.91 7.36
CA ARG A 44 5.50 -1.43 6.57
C ARG A 44 5.56 -2.01 5.15
N ASN A 45 4.40 -2.30 4.56
CA ASN A 45 4.33 -2.72 3.16
C ASN A 45 4.74 -1.56 2.22
N TRP A 46 5.91 -1.70 1.63
CA TRP A 46 6.49 -0.78 0.65
C TRP A 46 6.40 -1.30 -0.79
N ASN A 47 5.56 -2.29 -1.10
CA ASN A 47 5.40 -2.72 -2.49
C ASN A 47 4.76 -1.58 -3.34
N PRO A 48 5.04 -1.47 -4.64
CA PRO A 48 4.28 -0.57 -5.51
C PRO A 48 2.79 -0.94 -5.51
N ILE A 49 1.92 0.03 -5.79
CA ILE A 49 0.47 -0.18 -5.92
C ILE A 49 0.08 0.22 -7.34
N ASN A 50 -0.60 -0.67 -8.05
CA ASN A 50 -0.97 -0.45 -9.46
C ASN A 50 -2.18 0.47 -9.62
N GLU A 51 -3.16 0.38 -8.71
CA GLU A 51 -4.42 1.13 -8.80
C GLU A 51 -4.82 1.69 -7.43
N VAL A 52 -5.30 2.94 -7.42
CA VAL A 52 -5.85 3.58 -6.22
C VAL A 52 -7.10 4.34 -6.63
N LYS A 53 -8.22 4.08 -5.95
CA LYS A 53 -9.48 4.79 -6.14
C LYS A 53 -9.51 6.02 -5.21
N LEU A 54 -9.82 7.20 -5.75
CA LEU A 54 -9.93 8.46 -4.99
C LEU A 54 -11.15 8.47 -4.07
N ASN A 55 -12.24 7.86 -4.53
CA ASN A 55 -13.42 7.53 -3.74
C ASN A 55 -13.79 6.09 -4.12
N PRO A 56 -13.88 5.16 -3.17
CA PRO A 56 -14.46 3.86 -3.49
C PRO A 56 -15.93 4.10 -3.87
N CYS A 57 -16.31 3.88 -5.13
CA CYS A 57 -17.69 3.52 -5.41
C CYS A 57 -17.97 2.27 -4.56
N ASN A 58 -19.09 2.23 -3.86
CA ASN A 58 -19.50 1.08 -3.06
C ASN A 58 -19.74 -0.13 -3.99
N ASP A 59 -18.68 -0.74 -4.52
CA ASP A 59 -18.78 -1.94 -5.35
C ASP A 59 -19.19 -3.14 -4.48
N GLN A 60 -19.02 -3.03 -3.15
CA GLN A 60 -19.52 -3.99 -2.17
C GLN A 60 -21.06 -4.03 -2.13
N THR A 61 -21.76 -2.92 -2.32
CA THR A 61 -23.24 -2.95 -2.34
C THR A 61 -23.76 -3.63 -3.60
N LYS A 62 -23.11 -3.44 -4.76
CA LYS A 62 -23.51 -4.11 -6.01
C LYS A 62 -23.32 -5.62 -5.98
N GLN A 63 -22.25 -6.11 -5.35
CA GLN A 63 -22.04 -7.56 -5.19
C GLN A 63 -23.08 -8.20 -4.26
N VAL A 64 -23.41 -7.54 -3.15
CA VAL A 64 -24.45 -8.02 -2.20
C VAL A 64 -25.84 -7.97 -2.82
N GLU A 65 -26.17 -6.94 -3.61
CA GLU A 65 -27.44 -6.85 -4.35
C GLU A 65 -27.57 -7.94 -5.41
N ASN A 66 -26.51 -8.19 -6.21
CA ASN A 66 -26.52 -9.25 -7.21
C ASN A 66 -26.67 -10.64 -6.58
N LEU A 67 -26.06 -10.89 -5.42
CA LEU A 67 -26.20 -12.13 -4.66
C LEU A 67 -27.62 -12.32 -4.07
N ARG A 68 -28.34 -11.23 -3.77
CA ARG A 68 -29.72 -11.27 -3.29
C ARG A 68 -30.75 -11.47 -4.40
N LEU A 69 -30.47 -11.01 -5.61
CA LEU A 69 -31.33 -11.19 -6.80
C LEU A 69 -31.18 -12.57 -7.45
N ALA A 70 -30.10 -13.29 -7.14
CA ALA A 70 -29.80 -14.62 -7.67
C ALA A 70 -30.22 -15.77 -6.74
N ALA A 71 -30.91 -15.48 -5.63
CA ALA A 71 -31.44 -16.44 -4.65
C ALA A 71 -32.98 -16.38 -4.65
#